data_AF-A0A2T0H0Q0-F1
#
_entry.id   AF-A0A2T0H0Q0-F1
#
_cell.length_a   1.000
_cell.length_b   1.000
_cell.length_c   1.000
_cell.angle_alpha   90.00
_cell.angle_beta   90.00
_cell.angle_gamma   90.00
#
_symmetry.space_group_name_H-M   'P 1'
#
loop_
_entity.id
_entity.type
_entity.pdbx_description
1 polymer ?
#
loop_
_entity_poly.entity_id
_entity_poly.type
_entity_poly.pdbx_seq_one_letter_code
_entity_poly.pdbx_strand_id
1 'polypeptide(L)'
;MARPPETSRPSPERTEAPGQQREPGDGAQRPNTGQDGPERDPQRPTESPTPRDGDGADTPRDGFDRPEPGTPEYEHKIDDAVERLRGNRTEAGISGHSDPNTADLARRVPDDGRHFTLDAHMGPDGRVHIGDRAYSPEELADVFRRLPEWDGERPLRLISCDSSDFAAELARRLDVPVTAPRGLAWTDSNGRVFASSIGPDGRPTWPPDGGWDTHHPDRTSSPSSEDGFHPPRDGEDPGGRPEDAEARGENKYSHITPPPGYRVHSVNEEGVITYARIDDDSLPMLKEKPNGEVFEPSDSFERKWVQEKYDPIDISDRDNFESIERHLDRNARPYVENIQTPRTSESDPEPFIGEDESIGLRHRSKINEHAEFVREKYHTEIENNQGDKSKVSDEVRSEMSDWGTARSKYGEHFGEAVAEIVSRDFISEKFPGEDITLRPVVEAQASMTGNGNDRFDLPYELIDASGNSKGFLMVEAKSPGADFTSRWHSSGEYKVQQGHPGYFDTIVNCMEDDGLDDLADRIRAARAEGNVHYIGVQARLSEEDGELLVGAQVTEFELPTEERDRYRRDNS
;
A
#
# COMPACT_ATOMS: atom_id res chain seq x y z
N MET A 1 26.23 -62.66 23.75
CA MET A 1 25.10 -63.47 23.22
C MET A 1 23.93 -62.52 23.04
N ALA A 2 23.21 -62.42 21.93
CA ALA A 2 23.44 -62.90 20.56
C ALA A 2 22.82 -61.86 19.58
N ARG A 3 23.29 -61.76 18.33
CA ARG A 3 22.71 -60.86 17.32
C ARG A 3 21.39 -61.45 16.76
N PRO A 4 20.37 -60.63 16.46
CA PRO A 4 19.27 -61.04 15.58
C PRO A 4 19.74 -61.09 14.09
N PRO A 5 19.06 -61.87 13.22
CA PRO A 5 19.54 -62.15 11.87
C PRO A 5 19.10 -61.12 10.82
N GLU A 6 19.94 -60.93 9.81
CA GLU A 6 19.59 -60.27 8.55
C GLU A 6 18.76 -61.20 7.66
N THR A 7 17.73 -60.67 6.98
CA THR A 7 17.00 -61.38 5.92
C THR A 7 17.06 -60.59 4.62
N SER A 8 17.58 -61.22 3.56
CA SER A 8 17.81 -60.58 2.27
C SER A 8 16.58 -60.58 1.35
N ARG A 9 16.52 -59.53 0.51
CA ARG A 9 15.79 -59.31 -0.77
C ARG A 9 15.06 -60.49 -1.43
N PRO A 10 14.07 -60.13 -2.27
CA PRO A 10 14.27 -60.37 -3.70
C PRO A 10 14.15 -59.11 -4.56
N SER A 11 14.79 -59.13 -5.74
CA SER A 11 14.66 -58.14 -6.81
C SER A 11 13.80 -58.70 -7.95
N PRO A 12 13.07 -57.85 -8.70
CA PRO A 12 12.55 -58.20 -10.01
C PRO A 12 13.33 -57.51 -11.15
N GLU A 13 13.85 -58.37 -12.02
CA GLU A 13 13.99 -58.32 -13.49
C GLU A 13 14.18 -57.00 -14.27
N ARG A 14 15.07 -57.14 -15.26
CA ARG A 14 15.54 -56.15 -16.22
C ARG A 14 15.11 -56.60 -17.62
N THR A 15 14.42 -55.74 -18.38
CA THR A 15 14.10 -56.01 -19.79
C THR A 15 14.99 -55.15 -20.69
N GLU A 16 15.50 -55.73 -21.79
CA GLU A 16 16.47 -55.09 -22.69
C GLU A 16 15.82 -54.40 -23.91
N ALA A 17 16.63 -53.63 -24.64
CA ALA A 17 16.24 -52.66 -25.68
C ALA A 17 15.95 -53.27 -27.07
N PRO A 18 15.53 -52.47 -28.08
CA PRO A 18 16.46 -51.65 -28.89
C PRO A 18 15.90 -50.23 -29.21
N GLY A 19 16.63 -49.23 -29.73
CA GLY A 19 18.03 -49.12 -30.12
C GLY A 19 18.19 -48.21 -31.36
N GLN A 20 19.01 -47.15 -31.31
CA GLN A 20 19.41 -46.36 -32.49
C GLN A 20 20.76 -45.65 -32.28
N GLN A 21 21.64 -45.73 -33.27
CA GLN A 21 22.98 -45.11 -33.31
C GLN A 21 23.06 -44.03 -34.41
N ARG A 22 23.90 -43.00 -34.17
CA ARG A 22 24.75 -42.26 -35.14
C ARG A 22 25.48 -41.16 -34.35
N GLU A 23 26.71 -41.39 -33.93
CA GLU A 23 27.98 -41.10 -34.64
C GLU A 23 28.41 -39.61 -34.61
N PRO A 24 29.60 -39.29 -34.03
CA PRO A 24 30.21 -37.95 -34.07
C PRO A 24 31.24 -37.81 -35.21
N GLY A 25 31.44 -36.58 -35.71
CA GLY A 25 32.43 -36.27 -36.76
C GLY A 25 33.45 -35.21 -36.35
N ASP A 26 34.71 -35.61 -36.21
CA ASP A 26 35.89 -34.75 -36.09
C ASP A 26 36.41 -34.26 -37.47
N GLY A 27 37.12 -33.13 -37.55
CA GLY A 27 38.07 -32.92 -38.67
C GLY A 27 38.46 -31.50 -39.14
N ALA A 28 39.40 -30.86 -38.42
CA ALA A 28 40.67 -30.29 -38.94
C ALA A 28 40.78 -29.11 -39.98
N GLN A 29 41.65 -28.16 -39.60
CA GLN A 29 42.70 -27.45 -40.41
C GLN A 29 42.44 -26.17 -41.27
N ARG A 30 42.90 -25.00 -40.74
CA ARG A 30 43.89 -23.97 -41.23
C ARG A 30 44.19 -23.80 -42.76
N PRO A 31 44.66 -22.61 -43.27
CA PRO A 31 45.70 -21.73 -42.66
C PRO A 31 45.64 -20.17 -42.89
N ASN A 32 46.70 -19.47 -42.41
CA ASN A 32 47.01 -18.02 -42.44
C ASN A 32 47.19 -17.34 -43.83
N THR A 33 46.90 -16.02 -43.89
CA THR A 33 47.75 -14.84 -44.29
C THR A 33 46.87 -13.56 -44.15
N GLY A 34 47.29 -12.30 -44.02
CA GLY A 34 48.57 -11.53 -43.92
C GLY A 34 48.23 -10.01 -44.15
N GLN A 35 49.03 -8.97 -43.90
CA GLN A 35 50.34 -8.76 -43.26
C GLN A 35 50.55 -7.24 -42.92
N ASP A 36 51.60 -6.90 -42.15
CA ASP A 36 52.27 -5.60 -41.88
C ASP A 36 51.91 -4.31 -42.66
N GLY A 37 51.89 -3.15 -41.97
CA GLY A 37 52.35 -1.86 -42.55
C GLY A 37 51.92 -0.56 -41.83
N PRO A 38 52.76 0.49 -41.66
CA PRO A 38 52.60 1.50 -40.60
C PRO A 38 52.29 2.95 -41.05
N GLU A 39 52.35 3.88 -40.08
CA GLU A 39 52.65 5.33 -40.20
C GLU A 39 51.53 6.32 -40.62
N ARG A 40 50.96 7.08 -39.66
CA ARG A 40 51.33 8.51 -39.40
C ARG A 40 50.42 9.27 -38.42
N ASP A 41 51.07 9.92 -37.45
CA ASP A 41 50.58 11.10 -36.70
C ASP A 41 50.53 12.33 -37.66
N PRO A 42 49.64 13.34 -37.45
CA PRO A 42 50.06 14.45 -36.58
C PRO A 42 48.94 15.16 -35.78
N GLN A 43 49.21 15.36 -34.48
CA GLN A 43 49.05 16.61 -33.69
C GLN A 43 47.78 17.49 -33.82
N ARG A 44 46.96 17.48 -32.75
CA ARG A 44 46.55 18.63 -31.88
C ARG A 44 46.00 19.92 -32.58
N PRO A 45 44.78 20.41 -32.23
CA PRO A 45 44.64 21.08 -30.93
C PRO A 45 43.42 20.76 -30.06
N THR A 46 43.64 21.06 -28.78
CA THR A 46 42.72 21.04 -27.64
C THR A 46 41.56 22.03 -27.76
N GLU A 47 40.34 21.56 -27.49
CA GLU A 47 39.31 22.34 -26.79
C GLU A 47 38.69 21.46 -25.69
N SER A 48 38.63 21.98 -24.48
CA SER A 48 38.00 21.32 -23.34
C SER A 48 36.51 21.60 -23.35
N PRO A 49 35.61 20.60 -23.28
CA PRO A 49 34.21 20.87 -22.97
C PRO A 49 34.12 21.30 -21.51
N THR A 50 33.78 22.57 -21.30
CA THR A 50 33.30 23.09 -20.02
C THR A 50 32.10 22.26 -19.56
N PRO A 51 32.02 21.84 -18.27
CA PRO A 51 30.73 21.44 -17.71
C PRO A 51 29.74 22.58 -17.91
N ARG A 52 28.55 22.27 -18.43
CA ARG A 52 27.42 23.18 -18.29
C ARG A 52 26.90 23.01 -16.88
N ASP A 53 26.95 24.07 -16.09
CA ASP A 53 26.09 24.22 -14.93
C ASP A 53 24.64 24.24 -15.45
N GLY A 54 24.01 23.07 -15.47
CA GLY A 54 22.58 22.94 -15.66
C GLY A 54 21.92 23.13 -14.31
N ASP A 55 21.13 24.19 -14.17
CA ASP A 55 20.33 24.45 -12.98
C ASP A 55 19.46 23.21 -12.68
N GLY A 56 19.87 22.45 -11.66
CA GLY A 56 19.18 21.24 -11.23
C GLY A 56 17.85 21.64 -10.60
N ALA A 57 16.75 21.43 -11.34
CA ALA A 57 15.43 21.39 -10.72
C ALA A 57 15.43 20.25 -9.70
N ASP A 58 15.15 20.57 -8.43
CA ASP A 58 15.05 19.60 -7.34
C ASP A 58 13.98 18.54 -7.68
N THR A 59 14.42 17.37 -8.14
CA THR A 59 13.60 16.17 -8.17
C THR A 59 13.43 15.64 -6.75
N PRO A 60 12.22 15.18 -6.34
CA PRO A 60 12.00 14.60 -5.01
C PRO A 60 12.77 13.28 -4.79
N ARG A 61 14.02 13.40 -4.32
CA ARG A 61 14.68 12.64 -3.25
C ARG A 61 14.41 11.12 -3.00
N ASP A 62 13.99 10.33 -3.98
CA ASP A 62 13.93 8.84 -3.83
C ASP A 62 15.30 8.18 -3.55
N GLY A 63 16.41 8.86 -3.88
CA GLY A 63 17.77 8.35 -3.62
C GLY A 63 18.14 8.18 -2.13
N PHE A 64 17.35 8.72 -1.21
CA PHE A 64 17.69 8.71 0.24
C PHE A 64 17.47 7.36 0.93
N ASP A 65 16.67 6.47 0.34
CA ASP A 65 16.48 5.11 0.88
C ASP A 65 17.17 4.02 0.03
N ARG A 66 17.87 4.41 -1.04
CA ARG A 66 18.72 3.54 -1.86
C ARG A 66 20.13 4.13 -2.07
N PRO A 67 20.87 4.51 -1.00
CA PRO A 67 22.24 5.02 -1.12
C PRO A 67 23.19 3.93 -1.64
N GLU A 68 24.23 4.33 -2.38
CA GLU A 68 25.21 3.37 -2.93
C GLU A 68 26.11 2.79 -1.80
N PRO A 69 26.39 1.47 -1.79
CA PRO A 69 27.25 0.85 -0.79
C PRO A 69 28.63 1.53 -0.64
N GLY A 70 29.02 1.81 0.61
CA GLY A 70 30.27 2.50 0.94
C GLY A 70 30.23 4.03 0.85
N THR A 71 29.06 4.62 0.57
CA THR A 71 28.82 6.08 0.76
C THR A 71 28.54 6.40 2.24
N PRO A 72 28.84 7.63 2.73
CA PRO A 72 28.46 8.06 4.07
C PRO A 72 26.95 7.92 4.36
N GLU A 73 26.12 8.13 3.33
CA GLU A 73 24.66 8.00 3.40
C GLU A 73 24.22 6.54 3.61
N TYR A 74 24.90 5.58 2.96
CA TYR A 74 24.71 4.14 3.22
C TYR A 74 25.14 3.79 4.64
N GLU A 75 26.34 4.21 5.05
CA GLU A 75 26.86 3.96 6.40
C GLU A 75 25.92 4.48 7.50
N HIS A 76 25.42 5.71 7.37
CA HIS A 76 24.40 6.25 8.27
C HIS A 76 23.10 5.43 8.25
N LYS A 77 22.62 4.99 7.08
CA LYS A 77 21.40 4.16 6.99
C LYS A 77 21.56 2.82 7.74
N ILE A 78 22.73 2.19 7.64
CA ILE A 78 23.01 0.95 8.37
C ILE A 78 23.09 1.21 9.88
N ASP A 79 23.81 2.25 10.30
CA ASP A 79 23.98 2.57 11.73
C ASP A 79 22.65 3.01 12.38
N ASP A 80 21.80 3.77 11.67
CA ASP A 80 20.41 4.13 12.05
C ASP A 80 19.54 2.90 12.33
N ALA A 81 19.70 1.84 11.53
CA ALA A 81 18.98 0.58 11.70
C ALA A 81 19.49 -0.20 12.91
N VAL A 82 20.81 -0.26 13.08
CA VAL A 82 21.44 -0.87 14.25
C VAL A 82 20.95 -0.18 15.53
N GLU A 83 20.94 1.15 15.60
CA GLU A 83 20.45 1.86 16.80
C GLU A 83 18.98 1.56 17.10
N ARG A 84 18.09 1.61 16.09
CA ARG A 84 16.66 1.25 16.23
C ARG A 84 16.48 -0.18 16.75
N LEU A 85 17.11 -1.17 16.12
CA LEU A 85 16.98 -2.59 16.50
C LEU A 85 17.53 -2.87 17.90
N ARG A 86 18.59 -2.15 18.32
CA ARG A 86 19.14 -2.25 19.68
C ARG A 86 18.21 -1.67 20.75
N GLY A 87 17.36 -0.71 20.40
CA GLY A 87 16.25 -0.26 21.24
C GLY A 87 15.11 -1.28 21.34
N ASN A 88 14.89 -2.06 20.28
CA ASN A 88 13.76 -2.99 20.12
C ASN A 88 14.12 -4.48 20.31
N ARG A 89 14.94 -4.79 21.31
CA ARG A 89 15.27 -6.19 21.67
C ARG A 89 14.05 -6.95 22.20
N THR A 90 13.98 -8.24 21.90
CA THR A 90 12.97 -9.20 22.39
C THR A 90 13.68 -10.40 23.05
N GLU A 91 12.94 -11.36 23.64
CA GLU A 91 13.55 -12.59 24.15
C GLU A 91 14.13 -13.45 23.00
N ALA A 92 13.42 -13.50 21.87
CA ALA A 92 13.82 -14.27 20.69
C ALA A 92 14.87 -13.59 19.78
N GLY A 93 15.15 -12.29 19.98
CA GLY A 93 16.05 -11.50 19.15
C GLY A 93 15.71 -10.00 19.13
N ILE A 94 15.18 -9.52 18.01
CA ILE A 94 14.91 -8.09 17.73
C ILE A 94 13.61 -7.89 16.95
N SER A 95 13.01 -6.69 17.11
CA SER A 95 11.82 -6.23 16.40
C SER A 95 12.13 -5.01 15.52
N GLY A 96 11.82 -5.09 14.22
CA GLY A 96 11.90 -3.97 13.28
C GLY A 96 10.72 -3.00 13.38
N HIS A 97 9.62 -3.44 14.03
CA HIS A 97 8.36 -2.71 14.13
C HIS A 97 8.46 -1.41 14.93
N SER A 98 7.81 -0.37 14.41
CA SER A 98 7.64 0.94 15.03
C SER A 98 6.25 1.14 15.64
N ASP A 99 5.25 0.38 15.19
CA ASP A 99 3.91 0.42 15.76
C ASP A 99 3.86 -0.32 17.12
N PRO A 100 3.12 0.19 18.12
CA PRO A 100 3.14 -0.40 19.46
C PRO A 100 2.55 -1.81 19.57
N ASN A 101 1.61 -2.19 18.69
CA ASN A 101 0.88 -3.46 18.77
C ASN A 101 1.74 -4.62 18.26
N THR A 102 2.23 -4.52 17.03
CA THR A 102 3.08 -5.55 16.41
C THR A 102 4.40 -5.67 17.18
N ALA A 103 4.95 -4.57 17.69
CA ALA A 103 6.10 -4.60 18.59
C ALA A 103 5.81 -5.28 19.95
N ASP A 104 4.58 -5.22 20.48
CA ASP A 104 4.20 -6.00 21.68
C ASP A 104 4.07 -7.50 21.37
N LEU A 105 3.47 -7.86 20.23
CA LEU A 105 3.42 -9.24 19.75
C LEU A 105 4.81 -9.82 19.52
N ALA A 106 5.72 -9.07 18.89
CA ALA A 106 7.12 -9.47 18.68
C ALA A 106 7.88 -9.72 19.99
N ARG A 107 7.58 -8.97 21.06
CA ARG A 107 8.15 -9.19 22.40
C ARG A 107 7.62 -10.45 23.10
N ARG A 108 6.43 -10.94 22.72
CA ARG A 108 5.82 -12.15 23.27
C ARG A 108 6.34 -13.43 22.60
N VAL A 109 6.94 -13.32 21.42
CA VAL A 109 7.56 -14.45 20.72
C VAL A 109 8.69 -15.02 21.58
N PRO A 110 8.63 -16.31 21.98
CA PRO A 110 9.68 -16.92 22.80
C PRO A 110 10.94 -17.22 21.99
N ASP A 111 12.09 -17.24 22.67
CA ASP A 111 13.31 -17.84 22.12
C ASP A 111 13.08 -19.34 21.90
N ASP A 112 13.34 -19.84 20.69
CA ASP A 112 13.28 -21.27 20.38
C ASP A 112 14.61 -22.00 20.69
N GLY A 113 15.61 -21.28 21.18
CA GLY A 113 16.93 -21.80 21.53
C GLY A 113 17.79 -22.19 20.33
N ARG A 114 17.30 -22.00 19.09
CA ARG A 114 17.98 -22.32 17.83
C ARG A 114 18.30 -21.07 17.02
N HIS A 115 17.34 -20.18 16.84
CA HIS A 115 17.45 -19.05 15.92
C HIS A 115 17.59 -17.70 16.62
N PHE A 116 18.28 -16.75 15.99
CA PHE A 116 18.13 -15.33 16.30
C PHE A 116 16.99 -14.76 15.46
N THR A 117 15.97 -14.20 16.11
CA THR A 117 14.73 -13.79 15.44
C THR A 117 14.76 -12.33 15.05
N LEU A 118 14.37 -12.03 13.81
CA LEU A 118 13.93 -10.71 13.37
C LEU A 118 12.44 -10.80 13.06
N ASP A 119 11.63 -10.06 13.81
CA ASP A 119 10.21 -9.83 13.52
C ASP A 119 10.06 -8.42 12.94
N ALA A 120 9.62 -8.32 11.67
CA ALA A 120 9.58 -7.06 10.93
C ALA A 120 8.60 -7.13 9.75
N HIS A 121 8.09 -5.98 9.32
CA HIS A 121 7.29 -5.89 8.10
C HIS A 121 8.14 -6.07 6.84
N MET A 122 7.53 -6.63 5.80
CA MET A 122 8.03 -6.54 4.42
C MET A 122 7.14 -5.55 3.68
N GLY A 123 7.77 -4.57 3.02
CA GLY A 123 7.09 -3.67 2.10
C GLY A 123 6.77 -4.34 0.75
N PRO A 124 5.88 -3.74 -0.05
CA PRO A 124 5.49 -4.26 -1.37
C PRO A 124 6.64 -4.27 -2.39
N ASP A 125 7.75 -3.56 -2.14
CA ASP A 125 8.95 -3.59 -2.98
C ASP A 125 9.93 -4.74 -2.63
N GLY A 126 9.51 -5.67 -1.76
CA GLY A 126 10.28 -6.87 -1.39
C GLY A 126 11.45 -6.57 -0.46
N ARG A 127 11.33 -5.53 0.39
CA ARG A 127 12.35 -5.11 1.36
C ARG A 127 11.80 -5.17 2.78
N VAL A 128 12.68 -5.46 3.75
CA VAL A 128 12.31 -5.46 5.16
C VAL A 128 12.29 -4.02 5.70
N HIS A 129 11.22 -3.63 6.37
CA HIS A 129 11.07 -2.30 6.97
C HIS A 129 11.58 -2.31 8.42
N ILE A 130 12.44 -1.33 8.75
CA ILE A 130 12.91 -1.06 10.12
C ILE A 130 12.65 0.41 10.40
N GLY A 131 11.65 0.68 11.24
CA GLY A 131 11.14 2.03 11.44
C GLY A 131 10.44 2.57 10.19
N ASP A 132 11.06 3.55 9.55
CA ASP A 132 10.57 4.35 8.42
C ASP A 132 11.33 4.08 7.09
N ARG A 133 12.21 3.07 7.07
CA ARG A 133 13.15 2.80 5.96
C ARG A 133 13.13 1.34 5.53
N ALA A 134 13.35 1.10 4.24
CA ALA A 134 13.27 -0.21 3.59
C ALA A 134 14.65 -0.77 3.25
N TYR A 135 14.98 -1.97 3.74
CA TYR A 135 16.31 -2.58 3.66
C TYR A 135 16.32 -3.77 2.71
N SER A 136 17.25 -3.77 1.75
CA SER A 136 17.54 -4.93 0.91
C SER A 136 18.19 -6.08 1.72
N PRO A 137 18.24 -7.32 1.19
CA PRO A 137 18.99 -8.40 1.83
C PRO A 137 20.48 -8.11 2.02
N GLU A 138 21.08 -7.24 1.19
CA GLU A 138 22.48 -6.82 1.31
C GLU A 138 22.66 -5.80 2.44
N GLU A 139 21.82 -4.76 2.47
CA GLU A 139 21.83 -3.77 3.55
C GLU A 139 21.52 -4.43 4.90
N LEU A 140 20.50 -5.29 4.97
CA LEU A 140 20.14 -5.97 6.21
C LEU A 140 21.26 -6.91 6.68
N ALA A 141 22.00 -7.55 5.76
CA ALA A 141 23.18 -8.33 6.13
C ALA A 141 24.29 -7.45 6.76
N ASP A 142 24.49 -6.22 6.28
CA ASP A 142 25.42 -5.27 6.90
C ASP A 142 24.93 -4.76 8.27
N VAL A 143 23.62 -4.56 8.44
CA VAL A 143 23.00 -4.26 9.74
C VAL A 143 23.30 -5.40 10.74
N PHE A 144 23.02 -6.65 10.36
CA PHE A 144 23.29 -7.82 11.20
C PHE A 144 24.77 -7.95 11.58
N ARG A 145 25.70 -7.77 10.63
CA ARG A 145 27.16 -7.83 10.93
C ARG A 145 27.64 -6.77 11.91
N ARG A 146 26.90 -5.66 12.08
CA ARG A 146 27.18 -4.60 13.05
C ARG A 146 26.39 -4.74 14.36
N LEU A 147 25.40 -5.62 14.41
CA LEU A 147 24.49 -5.80 15.54
C LEU A 147 25.15 -6.67 16.63
N PRO A 148 25.57 -6.10 17.78
CA PRO A 148 26.29 -6.85 18.82
C PRO A 148 25.45 -7.91 19.56
N GLU A 149 24.14 -7.94 19.32
CA GLU A 149 23.20 -8.93 19.85
C GLU A 149 23.24 -10.26 19.08
N TRP A 150 23.70 -10.26 17.84
CA TRP A 150 23.88 -11.45 17.01
C TRP A 150 25.36 -11.85 16.96
N ASP A 151 25.65 -13.14 17.04
CA ASP A 151 27.01 -13.67 17.16
C ASP A 151 27.72 -13.91 15.81
N GLY A 152 27.00 -13.76 14.70
CA GLY A 152 27.50 -14.03 13.34
C GLY A 152 27.37 -15.49 12.90
N GLU A 153 26.93 -16.40 13.75
CA GLU A 153 26.89 -17.85 13.48
C GLU A 153 25.51 -18.47 13.72
N ARG A 154 24.70 -17.92 14.63
CA ARG A 154 23.36 -18.43 14.97
C ARG A 154 22.42 -18.26 13.77
N PRO A 155 21.75 -19.33 13.28
CA PRO A 155 20.78 -19.24 12.19
C PRO A 155 19.70 -18.19 12.46
N LEU A 156 19.20 -17.53 11.42
CA LEU A 156 18.14 -16.53 11.58
C LEU A 156 16.74 -17.15 11.46
N ARG A 157 15.77 -16.54 12.14
CA ARG A 157 14.33 -16.73 11.92
C ARG A 157 13.73 -15.39 11.54
N LEU A 158 13.20 -15.30 10.31
CA LEU A 158 12.56 -14.10 9.80
C LEU A 158 11.04 -14.26 9.93
N ILE A 159 10.44 -13.51 10.84
CA ILE A 159 8.98 -13.42 10.99
C ILE A 159 8.55 -12.20 10.17
N SER A 160 8.34 -12.43 8.87
CA SER A 160 7.94 -11.41 7.90
C SER A 160 7.20 -12.08 6.76
N CYS A 161 6.13 -11.47 6.25
CA CYS A 161 5.32 -12.07 5.19
C CYS A 161 6.08 -12.17 3.86
N ASP A 162 5.75 -13.20 3.08
CA ASP A 162 6.19 -13.41 1.69
C ASP A 162 7.72 -13.36 1.52
N SER A 163 8.44 -13.80 2.55
CA SER A 163 9.87 -13.53 2.73
C SER A 163 10.82 -14.62 2.24
N SER A 164 10.33 -15.64 1.52
CA SER A 164 11.14 -16.75 0.98
C SER A 164 12.35 -16.27 0.17
N ASP A 165 12.14 -15.45 -0.86
CA ASP A 165 13.24 -15.05 -1.76
C ASP A 165 14.21 -14.07 -1.08
N PHE A 166 13.68 -13.21 -0.20
CA PHE A 166 14.47 -12.34 0.65
C PHE A 166 15.36 -13.14 1.62
N ALA A 167 14.80 -14.15 2.28
CA ALA A 167 15.50 -15.05 3.19
C ALA A 167 16.55 -15.90 2.46
N ALA A 168 16.24 -16.37 1.24
CA ALA A 168 17.18 -17.06 0.39
C ALA A 168 18.39 -16.19 0.04
N GLU A 169 18.20 -14.92 -0.31
CA GLU A 169 19.31 -14.00 -0.55
C GLU A 169 20.09 -13.69 0.74
N LEU A 170 19.39 -13.37 1.82
CA LEU A 170 19.97 -13.03 3.13
C LEU A 170 20.87 -14.16 3.67
N ALA A 171 20.45 -15.43 3.51
CA ALA A 171 21.24 -16.60 3.89
C ALA A 171 22.60 -16.63 3.17
N ARG A 172 22.64 -16.32 1.87
CA ARG A 172 23.90 -16.25 1.10
C ARG A 172 24.76 -15.06 1.49
N ARG A 173 24.15 -13.95 1.93
CA ARG A 173 24.89 -12.75 2.36
C ARG A 173 25.52 -12.98 3.73
N LEU A 174 24.80 -13.59 4.66
CA LEU A 174 25.27 -13.81 6.03
C LEU A 174 26.09 -15.10 6.22
N ASP A 175 26.06 -16.03 5.25
CA ASP A 175 26.67 -17.36 5.35
C ASP A 175 26.11 -18.22 6.51
N VAL A 176 24.85 -17.95 6.90
CA VAL A 176 24.08 -18.76 7.87
C VAL A 176 22.73 -19.16 7.28
N PRO A 177 22.08 -20.24 7.76
CA PRO A 177 20.72 -20.57 7.36
C PRO A 177 19.71 -19.53 7.87
N VAL A 178 18.68 -19.24 7.07
CA VAL A 178 17.56 -18.34 7.41
C VAL A 178 16.25 -19.11 7.25
N THR A 179 15.45 -19.16 8.31
CA THR A 179 14.13 -19.80 8.31
C THR A 179 13.02 -18.75 8.18
N ALA A 180 12.12 -18.95 7.21
CA ALA A 180 11.07 -17.99 6.82
C ALA A 180 9.73 -18.69 6.54
N PRO A 181 8.58 -17.98 6.63
CA PRO A 181 7.27 -18.53 6.32
C PRO A 181 7.06 -18.71 4.82
N ARG A 182 6.23 -19.70 4.46
CA ARG A 182 5.53 -19.75 3.18
C ARG A 182 4.26 -18.91 3.28
N GLY A 183 4.27 -17.74 2.66
CA GLY A 183 3.16 -16.79 2.69
C GLY A 183 3.18 -15.90 3.93
N LEU A 184 1.99 -15.67 4.51
CA LEU A 184 1.82 -14.71 5.61
C LEU A 184 2.21 -15.31 6.96
N ALA A 185 3.14 -14.65 7.67
CA ALA A 185 3.43 -14.92 9.08
C ALA A 185 2.48 -14.15 10.00
N TRP A 186 2.03 -14.84 11.05
CA TRP A 186 1.16 -14.34 12.10
C TRP A 186 1.80 -14.54 13.48
N THR A 187 1.39 -13.74 14.45
CA THR A 187 1.69 -13.97 15.87
C THR A 187 0.47 -13.59 16.72
N ASP A 188 0.13 -14.41 17.71
CA ASP A 188 -0.95 -14.15 18.67
C ASP A 188 -0.44 -13.60 20.03
N SER A 189 -1.36 -13.22 20.91
CA SER A 189 -0.98 -12.68 22.23
C SER A 189 -0.31 -13.68 23.19
N ASN A 190 -0.27 -14.96 22.83
CA ASN A 190 0.47 -16.01 23.53
C ASN A 190 1.90 -16.19 22.97
N GLY A 191 2.28 -15.42 21.96
CA GLY A 191 3.57 -15.55 21.28
C GLY A 191 3.65 -16.74 20.33
N ARG A 192 2.52 -17.37 19.97
CA ARG A 192 2.51 -18.46 18.97
C ARG A 192 2.76 -17.86 17.59
N VAL A 193 3.85 -18.27 16.95
CA VAL A 193 4.21 -17.88 15.58
C VAL A 193 3.78 -18.96 14.61
N PHE A 194 3.07 -18.57 13.55
CA PHE A 194 2.57 -19.50 12.55
C PHE A 194 2.41 -18.83 11.17
N ALA A 195 2.37 -19.63 10.11
CA ALA A 195 2.15 -19.23 8.74
C ALA A 195 0.76 -19.72 8.30
N SER A 196 -0.06 -18.82 7.75
CA SER A 196 -1.44 -19.11 7.39
C SER A 196 -1.96 -18.14 6.36
N SER A 197 -2.82 -18.62 5.47
CA SER A 197 -3.62 -17.77 4.59
C SER A 197 -4.56 -16.87 5.40
N ILE A 198 -4.94 -15.72 4.83
CA ILE A 198 -6.08 -14.96 5.34
C ILE A 198 -7.33 -15.78 5.03
N GLY A 199 -7.96 -16.28 6.09
CA GLY A 199 -9.31 -16.80 6.03
C GLY A 199 -10.27 -15.67 5.72
N PRO A 200 -11.51 -15.98 5.28
CA PRO A 200 -12.41 -14.95 4.77
C PRO A 200 -12.52 -13.74 5.70
N ASP A 201 -12.75 -13.95 6.99
CA ASP A 201 -13.03 -12.92 7.99
C ASP A 201 -11.82 -12.04 8.40
N GLY A 202 -10.84 -11.85 7.52
CA GLY A 202 -9.62 -11.05 7.73
C GLY A 202 -8.61 -11.68 8.71
N ARG A 203 -8.97 -12.80 9.33
CA ARG A 203 -8.23 -13.55 10.34
C ARG A 203 -7.51 -14.73 9.70
N PRO A 204 -6.51 -15.37 10.34
CA PRO A 204 -5.88 -16.55 9.77
C PRO A 204 -6.90 -17.69 9.55
N THR A 205 -6.65 -18.51 8.54
CA THR A 205 -7.26 -19.84 8.42
C THR A 205 -6.91 -20.71 9.63
N TRP A 206 -7.73 -21.73 9.92
CA TRP A 206 -7.49 -22.60 11.07
C TRP A 206 -7.98 -24.05 10.88
N PRO A 207 -7.16 -25.08 11.14
CA PRO A 207 -5.73 -25.03 11.49
C PRO A 207 -4.88 -24.25 10.47
N PRO A 208 -3.70 -23.75 10.85
CA PRO A 208 -2.83 -23.04 9.91
C PRO A 208 -2.50 -23.90 8.69
N ASP A 209 -2.55 -23.28 7.50
CA ASP A 209 -2.39 -23.97 6.21
C ASP A 209 -1.10 -23.60 5.46
N GLY A 210 -0.29 -22.71 6.05
CA GLY A 210 1.04 -22.37 5.55
C GLY A 210 2.11 -23.37 6.04
N GLY A 211 3.36 -22.98 5.86
CA GLY A 211 4.52 -23.75 6.33
C GLY A 211 5.74 -22.86 6.50
N TRP A 212 6.89 -23.46 6.79
CA TRP A 212 8.15 -22.75 6.97
C TRP A 212 9.27 -23.50 6.27
N ASP A 213 10.17 -22.75 5.62
CA ASP A 213 11.34 -23.28 4.94
C ASP A 213 12.62 -22.65 5.53
N THR A 214 13.66 -23.47 5.69
CA THR A 214 15.01 -22.98 5.95
C THR A 214 15.77 -22.90 4.64
N HIS A 215 16.23 -21.70 4.28
CA HIS A 215 17.11 -21.45 3.15
C HIS A 215 18.56 -21.50 3.60
N HIS A 216 19.42 -22.15 2.82
CA HIS A 216 20.83 -22.36 3.13
C HIS A 216 21.74 -21.49 2.25
N PRO A 217 22.95 -21.11 2.71
CA PRO A 217 23.89 -20.30 1.93
C PRO A 217 24.28 -20.90 0.57
N ASP A 218 24.19 -22.23 0.43
CA ASP A 218 24.48 -22.97 -0.80
C ASP A 218 23.36 -22.94 -1.86
N ARG A 219 22.29 -22.15 -1.60
CA ARG A 219 21.07 -22.01 -2.43
C ARG A 219 20.12 -23.21 -2.39
N THR A 220 20.33 -24.17 -1.49
CA THR A 220 19.31 -25.17 -1.20
C THR A 220 18.29 -24.63 -0.19
N SER A 221 17.11 -25.24 -0.15
CA SER A 221 16.14 -25.06 0.93
C SER A 221 15.69 -26.41 1.47
N SER A 222 15.21 -26.42 2.70
CA SER A 222 14.64 -27.60 3.36
C SER A 222 13.42 -27.19 4.18
N PRO A 223 12.29 -27.92 4.10
CA PRO A 223 11.15 -27.68 4.98
C PRO A 223 11.54 -27.72 6.45
N SER A 224 11.14 -26.69 7.18
CA SER A 224 11.32 -26.56 8.62
C SER A 224 10.01 -26.74 9.40
N SER A 225 8.85 -26.51 8.76
CA SER A 225 7.54 -27.00 9.21
C SER A 225 6.54 -27.14 8.05
N GLU A 226 5.64 -28.13 8.15
CA GLU A 226 4.46 -28.33 7.30
C GLU A 226 3.13 -28.17 8.08
N ASP A 227 3.18 -27.88 9.38
CA ASP A 227 1.98 -27.71 10.24
C ASP A 227 1.61 -26.22 10.46
N GLY A 228 2.22 -25.34 9.68
CA GLY A 228 2.13 -23.89 9.79
C GLY A 228 2.84 -23.28 11.01
N PHE A 229 3.12 -24.00 12.09
CA PHE A 229 3.77 -23.41 13.27
C PHE A 229 5.29 -23.33 13.12
N HIS A 230 5.89 -22.32 13.77
CA HIS A 230 7.33 -22.29 13.98
C HIS A 230 7.70 -21.87 15.43
N PRO A 231 8.36 -22.72 16.23
CA PRO A 231 8.80 -24.09 15.91
C PRO A 231 7.64 -25.04 15.55
N PRO A 232 7.90 -26.10 14.77
CA PRO A 232 6.88 -27.10 14.45
C PRO A 232 6.35 -27.75 15.74
N ARG A 233 5.09 -28.19 15.68
CA ARG A 233 4.40 -28.84 16.80
C ARG A 233 4.17 -30.33 16.57
N ASP A 234 4.78 -30.91 15.53
CA ASP A 234 4.82 -32.36 15.23
C ASP A 234 3.42 -33.05 15.24
N GLY A 235 2.38 -32.31 14.85
CA GLY A 235 1.00 -32.80 14.81
C GLY A 235 0.24 -32.79 16.15
N GLU A 236 0.71 -32.03 17.15
CA GLU A 236 -0.12 -31.64 18.30
C GLU A 236 -1.41 -30.92 17.87
N ASP A 237 -2.42 -30.92 18.74
CA ASP A 237 -3.62 -30.11 18.57
C ASP A 237 -3.24 -28.61 18.46
N PRO A 238 -3.57 -27.93 17.34
CA PRO A 238 -3.32 -26.50 17.19
C PRO A 238 -4.01 -25.68 18.28
N GLY A 239 -5.12 -26.19 18.84
CA GLY A 239 -5.98 -25.53 19.81
C GLY A 239 -7.08 -24.72 19.13
N GLY A 240 -7.66 -23.77 19.86
CA GLY A 240 -8.57 -22.78 19.27
C GLY A 240 -7.85 -21.77 18.38
N ARG A 241 -8.52 -21.31 17.32
CA ARG A 241 -8.04 -20.19 16.49
C ARG A 241 -7.87 -18.95 17.38
N PRO A 242 -6.72 -18.27 17.35
CA PRO A 242 -6.56 -17.00 18.05
C PRO A 242 -7.51 -15.94 17.49
N GLU A 243 -8.08 -15.11 18.36
CA GLU A 243 -8.92 -13.97 17.98
C GLU A 243 -8.11 -12.67 17.82
N ASP A 244 -6.85 -12.71 18.26
CA ASP A 244 -5.92 -11.60 18.50
C ASP A 244 -4.56 -11.83 17.80
N ALA A 245 -4.57 -12.59 16.69
CA ALA A 245 -3.41 -12.77 15.85
C ALA A 245 -3.32 -11.68 14.78
N GLU A 246 -2.14 -11.07 14.64
CA GLU A 246 -1.85 -10.06 13.62
C GLU A 246 -0.78 -10.58 12.63
N ALA A 247 -0.97 -10.30 11.34
CA ALA A 247 -0.04 -10.67 10.27
C ALA A 247 1.13 -9.68 10.17
N ARG A 248 2.26 -10.09 9.60
CA ARG A 248 3.46 -9.24 9.40
C ARG A 248 3.58 -8.60 8.02
N GLY A 249 2.54 -8.65 7.19
CA GLY A 249 2.53 -7.93 5.91
C GLY A 249 2.06 -6.50 6.14
N GLU A 250 2.54 -5.55 5.34
CA GLU A 250 1.88 -4.24 5.17
C GLU A 250 0.57 -4.39 4.38
N ASN A 251 -0.30 -5.28 4.85
CA ASN A 251 -1.45 -5.70 4.10
C ASN A 251 -2.57 -4.66 4.28
N LYS A 252 -2.87 -3.92 3.21
CA LYS A 252 -3.97 -2.92 3.13
C LYS A 252 -5.34 -3.50 3.55
N TYR A 253 -5.43 -4.82 3.68
CA TYR A 253 -6.64 -5.59 3.98
C TYR A 253 -6.76 -6.06 5.44
N SER A 254 -5.77 -5.83 6.31
CA SER A 254 -5.86 -6.18 7.75
C SER A 254 -6.91 -5.37 8.54
N HIS A 255 -7.53 -4.39 7.88
CA HIS A 255 -8.61 -3.55 8.42
C HIS A 255 -9.97 -3.79 7.75
N ILE A 256 -10.11 -4.76 6.83
CA ILE A 256 -11.39 -5.06 6.19
C ILE A 256 -12.24 -5.95 7.12
N THR A 257 -13.01 -5.30 7.99
CA THR A 257 -14.17 -5.91 8.63
C THR A 257 -15.26 -6.12 7.56
N PRO A 258 -15.85 -7.33 7.41
CA PRO A 258 -17.01 -7.49 6.55
C PRO A 258 -18.22 -6.71 7.11
N PRO A 259 -19.14 -6.21 6.25
CA PRO A 259 -20.30 -5.45 6.70
C PRO A 259 -21.15 -6.20 7.73
N PRO A 260 -21.83 -5.50 8.66
CA PRO A 260 -22.72 -6.14 9.63
C PRO A 260 -23.73 -7.08 8.97
N GLY A 261 -23.81 -8.32 9.48
CA GLY A 261 -24.64 -9.37 8.88
C GLY A 261 -24.01 -10.10 7.69
N TYR A 262 -22.79 -9.77 7.29
CA TYR A 262 -22.02 -10.52 6.29
C TYR A 262 -20.74 -11.10 6.91
N ARG A 263 -20.40 -12.32 6.51
CA ARG A 263 -19.04 -12.85 6.58
C ARG A 263 -18.42 -12.62 5.20
N VAL A 264 -17.11 -12.48 5.12
CA VAL A 264 -16.45 -12.75 3.83
C VAL A 264 -16.70 -14.23 3.49
N HIS A 265 -16.83 -14.50 2.20
CA HIS A 265 -17.03 -15.82 1.62
C HIS A 265 -15.73 -16.39 1.06
N SER A 266 -14.98 -15.57 0.33
CA SER A 266 -13.72 -15.92 -0.32
C SER A 266 -12.89 -14.68 -0.59
N VAL A 267 -11.57 -14.83 -0.57
CA VAL A 267 -10.61 -13.90 -1.18
C VAL A 267 -9.87 -14.71 -2.24
N ASN A 268 -9.79 -14.22 -3.48
CA ASN A 268 -9.07 -14.92 -4.55
C ASN A 268 -7.57 -14.52 -4.58
N GLU A 269 -6.80 -15.17 -5.45
CA GLU A 269 -5.35 -14.91 -5.64
C GLU A 269 -5.05 -13.47 -6.12
N GLU A 270 -6.06 -12.71 -6.55
CA GLU A 270 -5.98 -11.33 -7.05
C GLU A 270 -6.42 -10.31 -5.97
N GLY A 271 -6.75 -10.76 -4.75
CA GLY A 271 -7.23 -9.91 -3.65
C GLY A 271 -8.72 -9.53 -3.70
N VAL A 272 -9.51 -10.12 -4.60
CA VAL A 272 -10.95 -9.83 -4.71
C VAL A 272 -11.72 -10.49 -3.56
N ILE A 273 -12.29 -9.65 -2.69
CA ILE A 273 -13.05 -10.07 -1.50
C ILE A 273 -14.54 -10.23 -1.88
N THR A 274 -15.06 -11.45 -1.74
CA THR A 274 -16.48 -11.78 -1.92
C THR A 274 -17.15 -11.90 -0.55
N TYR A 275 -18.37 -11.38 -0.35
CA TYR A 275 -19.11 -11.47 0.91
C TYR A 275 -20.33 -12.40 0.82
N ALA A 276 -20.71 -13.04 1.93
CA ALA A 276 -21.92 -13.87 2.07
C ALA A 276 -22.66 -13.52 3.36
N ARG A 277 -24.00 -13.44 3.32
CA ARG A 277 -24.81 -13.09 4.50
C ARG A 277 -24.74 -14.19 5.57
N ILE A 278 -24.65 -13.79 6.84
CA ILE A 278 -24.47 -14.67 8.01
C ILE A 278 -25.74 -15.47 8.31
N ASP A 279 -26.90 -14.94 7.95
CA ASP A 279 -28.23 -15.56 8.12
C ASP A 279 -28.70 -16.37 6.89
N ASP A 280 -27.89 -16.47 5.83
CA ASP A 280 -28.22 -17.24 4.63
C ASP A 280 -27.52 -18.62 4.59
N ASP A 281 -28.04 -19.55 5.37
CA ASP A 281 -27.83 -21.00 5.18
C ASP A 281 -28.80 -21.58 4.10
N SER A 282 -29.38 -20.72 3.25
CA SER A 282 -30.54 -21.03 2.42
C SER A 282 -30.41 -20.55 0.97
N LEU A 283 -29.58 -21.26 0.19
CA LEU A 283 -29.84 -21.37 -1.25
C LEU A 283 -31.02 -22.34 -1.51
N PRO A 284 -32.22 -21.84 -1.87
CA PRO A 284 -33.07 -22.61 -2.77
C PRO A 284 -33.62 -21.80 -3.95
N MET A 285 -33.44 -22.40 -5.12
CA MET A 285 -34.26 -22.32 -6.33
C MET A 285 -35.50 -21.38 -6.37
N LEU A 286 -35.45 -20.44 -7.31
CA LEU A 286 -36.53 -20.02 -8.23
C LEU A 286 -37.99 -20.18 -7.78
N LYS A 287 -38.68 -19.04 -7.60
CA LYS A 287 -40.05 -18.83 -8.10
C LYS A 287 -40.44 -17.34 -8.15
N GLU A 288 -40.94 -16.90 -9.30
CA GLU A 288 -41.58 -15.59 -9.50
C GLU A 288 -42.89 -15.44 -8.70
N LYS A 289 -43.32 -14.17 -8.48
CA LYS A 289 -44.63 -13.56 -8.89
C LYS A 289 -45.02 -12.32 -8.03
N PRO A 290 -46.00 -11.46 -8.41
CA PRO A 290 -46.10 -10.70 -9.67
C PRO A 290 -46.82 -9.32 -9.52
N ASN A 291 -46.12 -8.19 -9.47
CA ASN A 291 -46.81 -6.87 -9.45
C ASN A 291 -45.95 -5.76 -10.05
N GLY A 292 -46.02 -5.63 -11.38
CA GLY A 292 -45.52 -4.44 -12.06
C GLY A 292 -46.46 -3.27 -11.85
N GLU A 293 -45.95 -2.22 -11.19
CA GLU A 293 -46.44 -0.85 -11.34
C GLU A 293 -45.26 0.04 -11.74
N VAL A 294 -45.55 1.00 -12.62
CA VAL A 294 -44.57 1.91 -13.23
C VAL A 294 -44.89 3.32 -12.74
N PHE A 295 -43.87 4.07 -12.36
CA PHE A 295 -43.95 5.52 -12.17
C PHE A 295 -43.11 6.24 -13.24
N GLU A 296 -43.73 7.16 -13.98
CA GLU A 296 -43.02 8.03 -14.92
C GLU A 296 -42.47 9.28 -14.20
N PRO A 297 -41.29 9.79 -14.60
CA PRO A 297 -40.69 11.01 -14.03
C PRO A 297 -41.31 12.27 -14.63
N SER A 298 -41.45 13.33 -13.82
CA SER A 298 -41.86 14.66 -14.31
C SER A 298 -40.65 15.54 -14.63
N ASP A 299 -40.51 15.91 -15.91
CA ASP A 299 -39.55 16.91 -16.38
C ASP A 299 -39.71 18.27 -15.68
N SER A 300 -38.58 18.90 -15.34
CA SER A 300 -38.13 20.19 -15.92
C SER A 300 -37.00 20.81 -15.09
N PHE A 301 -36.03 21.47 -15.75
CA PHE A 301 -35.80 22.91 -15.59
C PHE A 301 -34.75 23.45 -16.59
N GLU A 302 -34.84 24.74 -16.89
CA GLU A 302 -34.16 25.40 -18.02
C GLU A 302 -32.67 25.71 -17.80
N ARG A 303 -31.91 25.77 -18.89
CA ARG A 303 -30.51 26.24 -18.90
C ARG A 303 -30.44 27.76 -18.80
N LYS A 304 -29.48 28.28 -18.02
CA LYS A 304 -28.98 29.66 -18.18
C LYS A 304 -27.47 29.71 -17.95
N TRP A 305 -26.76 30.34 -18.88
CA TRP A 305 -25.30 30.48 -18.86
C TRP A 305 -24.88 31.87 -18.37
N VAL A 306 -23.77 31.94 -17.64
CA VAL A 306 -22.86 33.09 -17.56
C VAL A 306 -21.42 32.55 -17.54
N GLN A 307 -20.51 33.24 -18.22
CA GLN A 307 -19.11 32.88 -18.36
C GLN A 307 -18.29 34.14 -18.03
N GLU A 308 -17.37 34.07 -17.06
CA GLU A 308 -16.40 35.15 -16.84
C GLU A 308 -15.10 34.66 -16.18
N LYS A 309 -14.04 35.46 -16.33
CA LYS A 309 -12.64 35.07 -16.15
C LYS A 309 -12.12 35.34 -14.73
N TYR A 310 -11.07 34.61 -14.34
CA TYR A 310 -10.19 34.97 -13.23
C TYR A 310 -8.79 35.32 -13.74
N ASP A 311 -8.19 36.36 -13.15
CA ASP A 311 -6.79 36.75 -13.36
C ASP A 311 -5.85 35.93 -12.44
N PRO A 312 -4.60 35.65 -12.85
CA PRO A 312 -3.66 34.84 -12.08
C PRO A 312 -3.05 35.61 -10.89
N ILE A 313 -2.80 34.89 -9.79
CA ILE A 313 -2.15 35.39 -8.57
C ILE A 313 -0.65 35.05 -8.60
N ASP A 314 0.20 36.05 -8.35
CA ASP A 314 1.65 35.89 -8.12
C ASP A 314 1.89 35.35 -6.69
N ILE A 315 2.75 34.34 -6.57
CA ILE A 315 2.99 33.56 -5.33
C ILE A 315 4.45 33.64 -4.86
N SER A 316 5.19 34.68 -5.25
CA SER A 316 6.62 34.84 -4.95
C SER A 316 6.97 35.26 -3.49
N ASP A 317 6.09 35.00 -2.52
CA ASP A 317 6.28 35.35 -1.10
C ASP A 317 6.75 34.15 -0.24
N ARG A 318 7.59 34.42 0.76
CA ARG A 318 8.61 33.46 1.24
C ARG A 318 8.48 33.00 2.70
N ASP A 319 7.41 33.38 3.40
CA ASP A 319 7.18 33.04 4.82
C ASP A 319 6.05 32.00 5.00
N ASN A 320 6.40 30.71 4.90
CA ASN A 320 5.45 29.60 4.80
C ASN A 320 5.11 28.88 6.14
N PHE A 321 4.94 29.63 7.24
CA PHE A 321 4.46 29.07 8.52
C PHE A 321 3.03 29.52 8.87
N GLU A 322 2.64 30.75 8.53
CA GLU A 322 1.26 31.21 8.70
C GLU A 322 0.27 30.41 7.85
N SER A 323 0.71 29.81 6.73
CA SER A 323 -0.14 28.95 5.90
C SER A 323 -0.63 27.73 6.69
N ILE A 324 0.26 27.12 7.48
CA ILE A 324 -0.02 25.94 8.30
C ILE A 324 -0.91 26.34 9.49
N GLU A 325 -0.59 27.41 10.23
CA GLU A 325 -1.47 27.92 11.30
C GLU A 325 -2.85 28.32 10.76
N ARG A 326 -2.95 29.02 9.62
CA ARG A 326 -4.23 29.36 8.96
C ARG A 326 -4.98 28.16 8.38
N HIS A 327 -4.34 27.01 8.20
CA HIS A 327 -4.98 25.75 7.78
C HIS A 327 -5.44 24.94 9.01
N LEU A 328 -4.73 25.04 10.14
CA LEU A 328 -5.14 24.46 11.41
C LEU A 328 -6.33 25.23 12.05
N ASP A 329 -6.31 26.57 12.04
CA ASP A 329 -7.37 27.40 12.63
C ASP A 329 -8.68 27.39 11.83
N ARG A 330 -8.62 27.29 10.50
CA ARG A 330 -9.82 27.16 9.65
C ARG A 330 -10.60 25.88 9.94
N ASN A 331 -9.91 24.83 10.39
CA ASN A 331 -10.49 23.55 10.75
C ASN A 331 -10.96 23.48 12.22
N ALA A 332 -10.95 24.59 12.95
CA ALA A 332 -11.29 24.66 14.38
C ALA A 332 -12.46 25.61 14.72
N ARG A 333 -13.15 26.19 13.71
CA ARG A 333 -14.32 27.06 13.93
C ARG A 333 -15.48 26.72 13.00
N PRO A 334 -16.72 26.64 13.50
CA PRO A 334 -17.89 26.70 12.64
C PRO A 334 -18.08 28.15 12.17
N TYR A 335 -18.19 28.37 10.86
CA TYR A 335 -18.73 29.62 10.35
C TYR A 335 -19.62 29.38 9.13
N VAL A 336 -20.90 29.67 9.30
CA VAL A 336 -21.87 29.81 8.23
C VAL A 336 -21.71 31.22 7.67
N GLU A 337 -21.35 31.35 6.39
CA GLU A 337 -22.04 32.22 5.41
C GLU A 337 -21.27 32.36 4.07
N ASN A 338 -22.03 32.24 2.97
CA ASN A 338 -21.78 32.80 1.63
C ASN A 338 -20.61 32.28 0.76
N ILE A 339 -20.78 31.09 0.19
CA ILE A 339 -20.30 30.75 -1.18
C ILE A 339 -21.47 30.10 -1.94
N GLN A 340 -21.71 30.47 -3.20
CA GLN A 340 -22.77 29.88 -4.03
C GLN A 340 -22.32 28.54 -4.63
N THR A 341 -23.22 27.57 -4.65
CA THR A 341 -22.90 26.13 -4.75
C THR A 341 -22.85 25.57 -6.18
N PRO A 342 -21.98 24.59 -6.45
CA PRO A 342 -22.21 23.56 -7.47
C PRO A 342 -23.47 22.72 -7.14
N ARG A 343 -23.82 21.73 -7.96
CA ARG A 343 -24.87 20.76 -7.59
C ARG A 343 -24.40 19.87 -6.45
N THR A 344 -24.62 20.30 -5.22
CA THR A 344 -24.62 19.44 -4.03
C THR A 344 -26.01 18.85 -3.84
N SER A 345 -26.10 17.54 -3.64
CA SER A 345 -27.24 16.94 -2.94
C SER A 345 -27.04 17.21 -1.44
N GLU A 346 -27.49 18.37 -0.97
CA GLU A 346 -27.67 18.62 0.47
C GLU A 346 -28.89 17.83 0.96
N SER A 347 -28.71 16.52 1.15
CA SER A 347 -29.48 15.76 2.12
C SER A 347 -28.95 16.12 3.51
N ASP A 348 -29.85 16.43 4.45
CA ASP A 348 -29.49 16.47 5.87
C ASP A 348 -28.80 15.15 6.27
N PRO A 349 -27.75 15.17 7.12
CA PRO A 349 -27.02 13.97 7.49
C PRO A 349 -27.91 13.05 8.35
N GLU A 350 -28.53 12.06 7.73
CA GLU A 350 -29.13 10.92 8.43
C GLU A 350 -28.02 10.20 9.23
N PRO A 351 -28.16 10.02 10.56
CA PRO A 351 -27.10 9.47 11.39
C PRO A 351 -26.86 7.98 11.09
N PHE A 352 -25.69 7.67 10.56
CA PHE A 352 -25.28 6.32 10.17
C PHE A 352 -24.61 5.60 11.34
N ILE A 353 -25.39 4.88 12.17
CA ILE A 353 -24.90 4.28 13.42
C ILE A 353 -24.61 2.78 13.25
N GLY A 354 -23.37 2.34 13.52
CA GLY A 354 -22.94 0.94 13.43
C GLY A 354 -21.81 0.59 14.41
N GLU A 355 -21.78 -0.64 14.92
CA GLU A 355 -20.92 -1.04 16.07
C GLU A 355 -19.39 -0.93 15.82
N ASP A 356 -18.94 -0.86 14.57
CA ASP A 356 -17.50 -0.84 14.21
C ASP A 356 -16.87 0.58 14.29
N GLU A 357 -17.68 1.64 14.43
CA GLU A 357 -17.17 3.01 14.65
C GLU A 357 -16.22 3.08 15.86
N SER A 358 -16.41 2.19 16.84
CA SER A 358 -15.65 2.17 18.08
C SER A 358 -14.13 1.96 17.88
N ILE A 359 -13.64 1.46 16.74
CA ILE A 359 -12.19 1.30 16.48
C ILE A 359 -11.60 2.63 15.99
N GLY A 360 -12.19 3.22 14.95
CA GLY A 360 -11.79 4.54 14.44
C GLY A 360 -11.91 5.63 15.51
N LEU A 361 -12.99 5.64 16.29
CA LEU A 361 -13.17 6.56 17.41
C LEU A 361 -12.10 6.39 18.49
N ARG A 362 -11.73 5.14 18.84
CA ARG A 362 -10.67 4.86 19.83
C ARG A 362 -9.27 5.22 19.34
N HIS A 363 -8.96 5.03 18.06
CA HIS A 363 -7.69 5.50 17.48
C HIS A 363 -7.65 7.02 17.39
N ARG A 364 -8.76 7.68 16.98
CA ARG A 364 -8.85 9.14 16.98
C ARG A 364 -8.73 9.76 18.37
N SER A 365 -9.30 9.17 19.42
CA SER A 365 -9.13 9.66 20.80
C SER A 365 -7.65 9.70 21.17
N LYS A 366 -6.93 8.59 20.99
CA LYS A 366 -5.48 8.51 21.27
C LYS A 366 -4.66 9.47 20.43
N ILE A 367 -4.97 9.62 19.13
CA ILE A 367 -4.26 10.54 18.22
C ILE A 367 -4.54 12.01 18.59
N ASN A 368 -5.74 12.34 19.05
CA ASN A 368 -6.10 13.68 19.55
C ASN A 368 -5.46 13.97 20.93
N GLU A 369 -5.50 13.02 21.87
CA GLU A 369 -4.83 13.14 23.17
C GLU A 369 -3.33 13.38 22.99
N HIS A 370 -2.69 12.64 22.08
CA HIS A 370 -1.30 12.86 21.71
C HIS A 370 -1.09 14.18 20.96
N ALA A 371 -2.04 14.61 20.12
CA ALA A 371 -2.00 15.92 19.45
C ALA A 371 -1.97 17.07 20.44
N GLU A 372 -2.85 17.04 21.44
CA GLU A 372 -2.97 18.07 22.45
C GLU A 372 -1.72 18.10 23.33
N PHE A 373 -1.19 16.95 23.71
CA PHE A 373 0.08 16.84 24.44
C PHE A 373 1.27 17.42 23.66
N VAL A 374 1.46 17.06 22.38
CA VAL A 374 2.57 17.56 21.55
C VAL A 374 2.42 19.07 21.28
N ARG A 375 1.19 19.55 21.06
CA ARG A 375 0.89 20.99 20.95
C ARG A 375 1.17 21.74 22.23
N GLU A 376 0.78 21.21 23.38
CA GLU A 376 1.02 21.83 24.69
C GLU A 376 2.53 21.93 24.97
N LYS A 377 3.31 20.88 24.65
CA LYS A 377 4.78 20.89 24.70
C LYS A 377 5.36 21.99 23.78
N TYR A 378 4.90 22.08 22.53
CA TYR A 378 5.31 23.11 21.56
C TYR A 378 4.97 24.54 22.00
N HIS A 379 3.74 24.79 22.46
CA HIS A 379 3.33 26.10 22.97
C HIS A 379 4.09 26.50 24.24
N THR A 380 4.29 25.55 25.17
CA THR A 380 5.07 25.77 26.40
C THR A 380 6.52 26.16 26.08
N GLU A 381 7.16 25.52 25.09
CA GLU A 381 8.49 25.93 24.65
C GLU A 381 8.50 27.32 23.98
N ILE A 382 7.49 27.66 23.15
CA ILE A 382 7.37 29.00 22.57
C ILE A 382 7.22 30.07 23.66
N GLU A 383 6.35 29.85 24.65
CA GLU A 383 6.14 30.80 25.75
C GLU A 383 7.41 30.98 26.61
N ASN A 384 8.07 29.88 26.98
CA ASN A 384 9.34 29.91 27.70
C ASN A 384 10.44 30.66 26.91
N ASN A 385 10.41 30.57 25.58
CA ASN A 385 11.29 31.27 24.66
C ASN A 385 10.80 32.69 24.27
N GLN A 386 9.83 33.26 24.99
CA GLN A 386 9.29 34.62 24.77
C GLN A 386 8.68 34.83 23.36
N GLY A 387 8.08 33.79 22.79
CA GLY A 387 7.49 33.79 21.45
C GLY A 387 8.46 33.39 20.33
N ASP A 388 9.73 33.12 20.64
CA ASP A 388 10.75 32.82 19.64
C ASP A 388 10.70 31.36 19.17
N LYS A 389 9.90 31.10 18.11
CA LYS A 389 9.76 29.79 17.44
C LYS A 389 11.12 29.20 16.99
N SER A 390 12.16 30.01 16.80
CA SER A 390 13.50 29.53 16.42
C SER A 390 14.24 28.81 17.55
N LYS A 391 13.79 28.96 18.80
CA LYS A 391 14.36 28.32 20.00
C LYS A 391 13.60 27.09 20.51
N VAL A 392 12.51 26.69 19.84
CA VAL A 392 11.89 25.37 20.06
C VAL A 392 12.94 24.29 19.79
N SER A 393 13.00 23.27 20.63
CA SER A 393 13.93 22.15 20.53
C SER A 393 13.65 21.31 19.28
N ASP A 394 14.72 20.73 18.71
CA ASP A 394 14.57 19.89 17.51
C ASP A 394 13.81 18.59 17.81
N GLU A 395 13.83 18.12 19.07
CA GLU A 395 12.98 17.03 19.59
C GLU A 395 11.48 17.38 19.42
N VAL A 396 11.04 18.53 19.92
CA VAL A 396 9.63 18.95 19.85
C VAL A 396 9.22 19.28 18.41
N ARG A 397 10.15 19.75 17.57
CA ARG A 397 9.92 19.90 16.12
C ARG A 397 9.72 18.55 15.42
N SER A 398 10.52 17.54 15.77
CA SER A 398 10.36 16.18 15.25
C SER A 398 9.01 15.62 15.67
N GLU A 399 8.69 15.59 16.97
CA GLU A 399 7.41 15.08 17.48
C GLU A 399 6.20 15.77 16.81
N MET A 400 6.26 17.09 16.58
CA MET A 400 5.20 17.84 15.90
C MET A 400 5.10 17.49 14.40
N SER A 401 6.22 17.20 13.74
CA SER A 401 6.29 16.74 12.34
C SER A 401 5.79 15.30 12.19
N ASP A 402 6.23 14.41 13.07
CA ASP A 402 5.84 13.00 13.12
C ASP A 402 4.34 12.88 13.40
N TRP A 403 3.84 13.66 14.37
CA TRP A 403 2.40 13.77 14.65
C TRP A 403 1.62 14.36 13.46
N GLY A 404 2.13 15.42 12.81
CA GLY A 404 1.50 16.00 11.62
C GLY A 404 1.36 14.97 10.49
N THR A 405 2.38 14.14 10.30
CA THR A 405 2.42 13.04 9.34
C THR A 405 1.42 11.93 9.71
N ALA A 406 1.42 11.49 10.97
CA ALA A 406 0.48 10.49 11.48
C ALA A 406 -0.98 10.94 11.36
N ARG A 407 -1.28 12.21 11.70
CA ARG A 407 -2.61 12.80 11.51
C ARG A 407 -3.00 12.85 10.03
N SER A 408 -2.08 13.18 9.13
CA SER A 408 -2.36 13.21 7.69
C SER A 408 -2.76 11.82 7.19
N LYS A 409 -1.94 10.80 7.48
CA LYS A 409 -2.22 9.39 7.12
C LYS A 409 -3.53 8.88 7.71
N TYR A 410 -3.81 9.18 8.98
CA TYR A 410 -5.08 8.81 9.60
C TYR A 410 -6.28 9.48 8.93
N GLY A 411 -6.15 10.77 8.58
CA GLY A 411 -7.17 11.50 7.85
C GLY A 411 -7.42 10.93 6.44
N GLU A 412 -6.35 10.56 5.74
CA GLU A 412 -6.36 9.91 4.42
C GLU A 412 -7.15 8.60 4.48
N HIS A 413 -6.75 7.65 5.34
CA HIS A 413 -7.46 6.36 5.51
C HIS A 413 -8.91 6.52 5.97
N PHE A 414 -9.22 7.50 6.83
CA PHE A 414 -10.60 7.79 7.21
C PHE A 414 -11.42 8.35 6.03
N GLY A 415 -10.80 9.19 5.19
CA GLY A 415 -11.39 9.66 3.94
C GLY A 415 -11.65 8.52 2.96
N GLU A 416 -10.69 7.62 2.77
CA GLU A 416 -10.80 6.42 1.92
C GLU A 416 -11.93 5.51 2.38
N ALA A 417 -12.01 5.19 3.69
CA ALA A 417 -13.05 4.33 4.23
C ALA A 417 -14.47 4.91 4.04
N VAL A 418 -14.64 6.22 4.26
CA VAL A 418 -15.91 6.91 3.98
C VAL A 418 -16.21 6.92 2.48
N ALA A 419 -15.20 7.14 1.63
CA ALA A 419 -15.33 7.15 0.18
C ALA A 419 -15.73 5.78 -0.39
N GLU A 420 -15.23 4.66 0.17
CA GLU A 420 -15.65 3.32 -0.24
C GLU A 420 -17.14 3.06 0.04
N ILE A 421 -17.63 3.41 1.23
CA ILE A 421 -19.05 3.26 1.60
C ILE A 421 -19.93 4.08 0.64
N VAL A 422 -19.62 5.37 0.53
CA VAL A 422 -20.34 6.34 -0.32
C VAL A 422 -20.33 5.95 -1.80
N SER A 423 -19.27 5.32 -2.29
CA SER A 423 -19.19 4.85 -3.69
C SER A 423 -20.24 3.78 -4.02
N ARG A 424 -20.57 2.92 -3.05
CA ARG A 424 -21.60 1.86 -3.22
C ARG A 424 -23.00 2.47 -3.28
N ASP A 425 -23.27 3.46 -2.42
CA ASP A 425 -24.54 4.19 -2.40
C ASP A 425 -24.71 5.02 -3.68
N PHE A 426 -23.65 5.73 -4.10
CA PHE A 426 -23.63 6.50 -5.35
C PHE A 426 -23.98 5.64 -6.58
N ILE A 427 -23.38 4.44 -6.70
CA ILE A 427 -23.71 3.52 -7.81
C ILE A 427 -25.13 2.98 -7.71
N SER A 428 -25.62 2.68 -6.50
CA SER A 428 -26.99 2.23 -6.28
C SER A 428 -28.03 3.30 -6.67
N GLU A 429 -27.73 4.59 -6.45
CA GLU A 429 -28.54 5.71 -6.93
C GLU A 429 -28.41 5.90 -8.45
N LYS A 430 -27.18 5.78 -9.00
CA LYS A 430 -26.89 6.05 -10.41
C LYS A 430 -27.48 5.00 -11.36
N PHE A 431 -27.54 3.74 -10.93
CA PHE A 431 -28.00 2.60 -11.72
C PHE A 431 -29.17 1.87 -11.02
N PRO A 432 -30.32 2.54 -10.79
CA PRO A 432 -31.38 2.03 -9.94
C PRO A 432 -32.02 0.78 -10.53
N GLY A 433 -31.84 -0.35 -9.83
CA GLY A 433 -32.36 -1.66 -10.25
C GLY A 433 -31.44 -2.45 -11.19
N GLU A 434 -30.24 -1.96 -11.52
CA GLU A 434 -29.17 -2.79 -12.07
C GLU A 434 -28.34 -3.38 -10.92
N ASP A 435 -27.90 -4.63 -11.08
CA ASP A 435 -26.98 -5.29 -10.16
C ASP A 435 -25.55 -5.00 -10.63
N ILE A 436 -24.98 -3.91 -10.08
CA ILE A 436 -23.64 -3.39 -10.38
C ILE A 436 -22.73 -3.60 -9.16
N THR A 437 -21.63 -4.31 -9.37
CA THR A 437 -20.57 -4.51 -8.37
C THR A 437 -19.39 -3.57 -8.66
N LEU A 438 -18.84 -2.95 -7.62
CA LEU A 438 -17.57 -2.23 -7.68
C LEU A 438 -16.41 -3.24 -7.61
N ARG A 439 -15.60 -3.33 -8.66
CA ARG A 439 -14.32 -4.08 -8.64
C ARG A 439 -13.15 -3.10 -8.51
N PRO A 440 -12.34 -3.14 -7.43
CA PRO A 440 -11.13 -2.32 -7.34
C PRO A 440 -10.19 -2.60 -8.51
N VAL A 441 -9.61 -1.55 -9.09
CA VAL A 441 -8.61 -1.68 -10.17
C VAL A 441 -7.23 -1.83 -9.55
N VAL A 442 -6.90 -3.07 -9.17
CA VAL A 442 -5.69 -3.41 -8.40
C VAL A 442 -4.41 -3.04 -9.14
N GLU A 443 -4.40 -3.12 -10.48
CA GLU A 443 -3.25 -2.75 -11.31
C GLU A 443 -2.87 -1.28 -11.12
N ALA A 444 -3.85 -0.38 -11.07
CA ALA A 444 -3.65 1.04 -10.77
C ALA A 444 -3.21 1.32 -9.31
N GLN A 445 -3.51 0.40 -8.38
CA GLN A 445 -3.12 0.52 -6.98
C GLN A 445 -1.76 -0.14 -6.64
N ALA A 446 -1.24 -1.00 -7.53
CA ALA A 446 -0.04 -1.81 -7.32
C ALA A 446 1.15 -1.39 -8.20
N SER A 447 0.93 -0.92 -9.44
CA SER A 447 2.02 -0.60 -10.37
C SER A 447 2.78 0.70 -10.04
N MET A 448 2.17 1.57 -9.21
CA MET A 448 2.60 2.96 -9.06
C MET A 448 3.48 3.14 -7.81
N THR A 449 4.79 3.02 -7.97
CA THR A 449 5.79 3.36 -6.93
C THR A 449 6.05 4.88 -6.80
N GLY A 450 5.33 5.70 -7.56
CA GLY A 450 5.45 7.17 -7.55
C GLY A 450 4.87 7.84 -6.30
N ASN A 451 5.12 9.14 -6.17
CA ASN A 451 4.52 9.97 -5.12
C ASN A 451 2.98 9.90 -5.24
N GLY A 452 2.27 9.73 -4.11
CA GLY A 452 0.82 9.45 -4.08
C GLY A 452 -0.14 10.46 -4.74
N ASN A 453 0.37 11.55 -5.33
CA ASN A 453 -0.39 12.54 -6.10
C ASN A 453 -0.66 12.11 -7.56
N ASP A 454 -0.07 11.00 -8.02
CA ASP A 454 -0.08 10.63 -9.44
C ASP A 454 -1.22 9.66 -9.83
N ARG A 455 -2.06 9.26 -8.85
CA ARG A 455 -3.17 8.31 -8.99
C ARG A 455 -4.52 8.86 -8.51
N PHE A 456 -5.61 8.16 -8.84
CA PHE A 456 -6.89 8.30 -8.12
C PHE A 456 -6.80 7.56 -6.79
N ASP A 457 -7.49 8.05 -5.76
CA ASP A 457 -7.47 7.41 -4.43
C ASP A 457 -8.14 6.02 -4.48
N LEU A 458 -9.36 5.94 -5.05
CA LEU A 458 -10.08 4.68 -5.24
C LEU A 458 -10.64 4.55 -6.68
N PRO A 459 -9.90 3.93 -7.62
CA PRO A 459 -10.41 3.59 -8.94
C PRO A 459 -11.16 2.26 -8.92
N TYR A 460 -12.41 2.26 -9.39
CA TYR A 460 -13.24 1.07 -9.53
C TYR A 460 -13.68 0.84 -10.98
N GLU A 461 -13.72 -0.41 -11.39
CA GLU A 461 -14.47 -0.85 -12.57
C GLU A 461 -15.90 -1.24 -12.17
N LEU A 462 -16.88 -0.83 -12.96
CA LEU A 462 -18.29 -1.13 -12.75
C LEU A 462 -18.64 -2.43 -13.46
N ILE A 463 -18.98 -3.49 -12.72
CA ILE A 463 -19.23 -4.83 -13.26
C ILE A 463 -20.70 -5.18 -13.13
N ASP A 464 -21.35 -5.56 -14.23
CA ASP A 464 -22.74 -6.05 -14.20
C ASP A 464 -22.85 -7.51 -13.72
N ALA A 465 -24.06 -7.95 -13.38
CA ALA A 465 -24.35 -9.34 -13.00
C ALA A 465 -23.96 -10.43 -14.03
N SER A 466 -23.59 -10.05 -15.26
CA SER A 466 -23.06 -10.97 -16.28
C SER A 466 -21.52 -10.96 -16.35
N GLY A 467 -20.85 -10.18 -15.50
CA GLY A 467 -19.40 -10.02 -15.45
C GLY A 467 -18.84 -9.02 -16.47
N ASN A 468 -19.68 -8.25 -17.17
CA ASN A 468 -19.22 -7.28 -18.16
C ASN A 468 -18.92 -5.92 -17.49
N SER A 469 -17.91 -5.24 -18.03
CA SER A 469 -17.65 -3.84 -17.71
C SER A 469 -18.77 -2.94 -18.23
N LYS A 470 -19.28 -2.07 -17.36
CA LYS A 470 -20.21 -0.98 -17.67
C LYS A 470 -19.53 0.37 -17.77
N GLY A 471 -18.26 0.47 -17.35
CA GLY A 471 -17.56 1.73 -17.18
C GLY A 471 -16.68 1.74 -15.93
N PHE A 472 -16.30 2.94 -15.50
CA PHE A 472 -15.47 3.15 -14.32
C PHE A 472 -16.06 4.21 -13.37
N LEU A 473 -15.76 4.06 -12.09
CA LEU A 473 -15.94 5.09 -11.07
C LEU A 473 -14.56 5.48 -10.55
N MET A 474 -14.17 6.74 -10.77
CA MET A 474 -12.98 7.33 -10.18
C MET A 474 -13.38 8.15 -8.96
N VAL A 475 -12.66 7.98 -7.86
CA VAL A 475 -12.98 8.62 -6.57
C VAL A 475 -11.77 9.35 -6.02
N GLU A 476 -11.96 10.64 -5.70
CA GLU A 476 -11.05 11.44 -4.87
C GLU A 476 -11.55 11.40 -3.42
N ALA A 477 -10.90 10.64 -2.57
CA ALA A 477 -11.18 10.56 -1.15
C ALA A 477 -10.48 11.70 -0.40
N LYS A 478 -11.20 12.44 0.45
CA LYS A 478 -10.62 13.57 1.20
C LYS A 478 -11.00 13.53 2.67
N SER A 479 -10.00 13.77 3.51
CA SER A 479 -10.15 13.81 4.95
C SER A 479 -10.97 15.03 5.42
N PRO A 480 -11.50 15.02 6.65
CA PRO A 480 -12.23 16.15 7.21
C PRO A 480 -11.35 17.40 7.29
N GLY A 481 -11.59 18.35 6.39
CA GLY A 481 -10.84 19.60 6.29
C GLY A 481 -9.69 19.62 5.28
N ALA A 482 -9.48 18.53 4.51
CA ALA A 482 -8.56 18.55 3.37
C ALA A 482 -9.24 19.11 2.12
N ASP A 483 -8.59 20.06 1.44
CA ASP A 483 -9.02 20.62 0.17
C ASP A 483 -8.62 19.72 -1.02
N PHE A 484 -9.36 19.81 -2.13
CA PHE A 484 -8.95 19.21 -3.41
C PHE A 484 -7.65 19.86 -3.91
N THR A 485 -6.62 19.04 -4.13
CA THR A 485 -5.27 19.49 -4.48
C THR A 485 -5.15 19.82 -5.97
N SER A 486 -4.09 20.55 -6.35
CA SER A 486 -3.80 20.89 -7.74
C SER A 486 -2.40 20.44 -8.15
N ARG A 487 -2.30 19.68 -9.24
CA ARG A 487 -1.04 19.23 -9.85
C ARG A 487 -0.78 19.96 -11.17
N TRP A 488 0.45 19.88 -11.67
CA TRP A 488 0.73 20.35 -13.04
C TRP A 488 0.06 19.42 -14.05
N HIS A 489 -0.56 20.01 -15.08
CA HIS A 489 -1.06 19.29 -16.24
C HIS A 489 0.10 18.56 -16.95
N SER A 490 -0.16 17.45 -17.66
CA SER A 490 0.89 16.67 -18.34
C SER A 490 1.72 17.46 -19.37
N SER A 491 1.24 18.60 -19.87
CA SER A 491 2.05 19.52 -20.71
C SER A 491 3.08 20.36 -19.93
N GLY A 492 3.01 20.40 -18.59
CA GLY A 492 3.85 21.22 -17.71
C GLY A 492 3.49 22.71 -17.70
N GLU A 493 2.52 23.17 -18.48
CA GLU A 493 2.27 24.60 -18.73
C GLU A 493 1.39 25.29 -17.68
N TYR A 494 0.49 24.54 -17.03
CA TYR A 494 -0.48 25.08 -16.06
C TYR A 494 -0.87 24.04 -15.01
N LYS A 495 -1.47 24.49 -13.90
CA LYS A 495 -1.99 23.60 -12.85
C LYS A 495 -3.48 23.30 -13.05
N VAL A 496 -3.86 22.06 -12.75
CA VAL A 496 -5.22 21.52 -12.76
C VAL A 496 -5.57 20.99 -11.38
N GLN A 497 -6.78 21.29 -10.90
CA GLN A 497 -7.29 20.80 -9.61
C GLN A 497 -7.94 19.42 -9.77
N GLN A 498 -7.92 18.59 -8.72
CA GLN A 498 -8.76 17.39 -8.61
C GLN A 498 -10.21 17.71 -9.00
N GLY A 499 -10.85 16.80 -9.75
CA GLY A 499 -12.16 17.04 -10.37
C GLY A 499 -12.15 17.79 -11.70
N HIS A 500 -11.03 18.39 -12.12
CA HIS A 500 -10.92 18.98 -13.46
C HIS A 500 -10.62 17.90 -14.52
N PRO A 501 -11.19 17.97 -15.75
CA PRO A 501 -10.91 16.98 -16.80
C PRO A 501 -9.42 16.83 -17.13
N GLY A 502 -8.67 17.94 -17.15
CA GLY A 502 -7.22 17.91 -17.33
C GLY A 502 -6.43 17.25 -16.18
N TYR A 503 -7.00 17.17 -14.98
CA TYR A 503 -6.41 16.41 -13.86
C TYR A 503 -6.60 14.91 -14.08
N PHE A 504 -7.82 14.49 -14.45
CA PHE A 504 -8.14 13.13 -14.87
C PHE A 504 -7.24 12.68 -16.04
N ASP A 505 -7.10 13.51 -17.09
CA ASP A 505 -6.22 13.22 -18.22
C ASP A 505 -4.76 13.10 -17.79
N THR A 506 -4.30 13.87 -16.80
CA THR A 506 -2.93 13.76 -16.29
C THR A 506 -2.71 12.41 -15.58
N ILE A 507 -3.64 11.93 -14.75
CA ILE A 507 -3.54 10.59 -14.13
C ILE A 507 -3.56 9.48 -15.18
N VAL A 508 -4.47 9.56 -16.15
CA VAL A 508 -4.60 8.50 -17.18
C VAL A 508 -3.38 8.44 -18.10
N ASN A 509 -2.65 9.55 -18.31
CA ASN A 509 -1.36 9.51 -18.99
C ASN A 509 -0.25 8.92 -18.09
N CYS A 510 -0.24 9.21 -16.78
CA CYS A 510 0.70 8.57 -15.85
C CYS A 510 0.54 7.04 -15.82
N MET A 511 -0.69 6.52 -16.00
CA MET A 511 -0.92 5.08 -16.15
C MET A 511 -0.15 4.49 -17.34
N GLU A 512 -0.03 5.18 -18.47
CA GLU A 512 0.77 4.71 -19.62
C GLU A 512 2.28 4.76 -19.31
N ASP A 513 2.75 5.84 -18.69
CA ASP A 513 4.17 5.98 -18.31
C ASP A 513 4.61 4.86 -17.33
N ASP A 514 3.69 4.40 -16.48
CA ASP A 514 3.85 3.26 -15.56
C ASP A 514 3.58 1.88 -16.18
N GLY A 515 3.32 1.80 -17.51
CA GLY A 515 3.14 0.55 -18.26
C GLY A 515 1.76 -0.11 -18.15
N LEU A 516 0.73 0.66 -17.78
CA LEU A 516 -0.68 0.25 -17.71
C LEU A 516 -1.49 0.71 -18.94
N ASP A 517 -0.89 0.70 -20.14
CA ASP A 517 -1.48 1.17 -21.40
C ASP A 517 -2.89 0.59 -21.64
N ASP A 518 -3.06 -0.73 -21.48
CA ASP A 518 -4.34 -1.44 -21.65
C ASP A 518 -5.45 -0.91 -20.72
N LEU A 519 -5.10 -0.48 -19.51
CA LEU A 519 -6.05 0.10 -18.55
C LEU A 519 -6.35 1.56 -18.91
N ALA A 520 -5.33 2.35 -19.23
CA ALA A 520 -5.48 3.74 -19.64
C ALA A 520 -6.41 3.84 -20.87
N ASP A 521 -6.22 2.99 -21.87
CA ASP A 521 -7.07 2.93 -23.07
C ASP A 521 -8.51 2.50 -22.76
N ARG A 522 -8.72 1.53 -21.86
CA ARG A 522 -10.07 1.16 -21.39
C ARG A 522 -10.78 2.32 -20.70
N ILE A 523 -10.08 3.08 -19.85
CA ILE A 523 -10.62 4.25 -19.15
C ILE A 523 -10.96 5.37 -20.16
N ARG A 524 -10.10 5.62 -21.15
CA ARG A 524 -10.37 6.60 -22.22
C ARG A 524 -11.55 6.20 -23.09
N ALA A 525 -11.63 4.93 -23.49
CA ALA A 525 -12.76 4.40 -24.25
C ALA A 525 -14.08 4.59 -23.49
N ALA A 526 -14.11 4.23 -22.21
CA ALA A 526 -15.26 4.47 -21.35
C ALA A 526 -15.60 5.97 -21.24
N ARG A 527 -14.62 6.88 -21.09
CA ARG A 527 -14.90 8.34 -21.06
C ARG A 527 -15.45 8.83 -22.39
N ALA A 528 -14.97 8.34 -23.52
CA ALA A 528 -15.46 8.71 -24.84
C ALA A 528 -16.94 8.33 -25.03
N GLU A 529 -17.37 7.20 -24.44
CA GLU A 529 -18.76 6.74 -24.41
C GLU A 529 -19.64 7.45 -23.35
N GLY A 530 -19.03 8.17 -22.40
CA GLY A 530 -19.73 8.78 -21.26
C GLY A 530 -19.91 7.83 -20.06
N ASN A 531 -19.22 6.69 -20.08
CA ASN A 531 -19.27 5.60 -19.09
C ASN A 531 -18.17 5.75 -18.01
N VAL A 532 -17.77 6.98 -17.66
CA VAL A 532 -16.88 7.24 -16.53
C VAL A 532 -17.53 8.25 -15.59
N HIS A 533 -17.76 7.82 -14.36
CA HIS A 533 -18.17 8.66 -13.26
C HIS A 533 -16.93 9.11 -12.50
N TYR A 534 -16.83 10.40 -12.20
CA TYR A 534 -15.73 10.95 -11.40
C TYR A 534 -16.35 11.72 -10.25
N ILE A 535 -16.06 11.30 -9.02
CA ILE A 535 -16.60 11.90 -7.81
C ILE A 535 -15.49 12.30 -6.84
N GLY A 536 -15.71 13.38 -6.11
CA GLY A 536 -14.94 13.71 -4.92
C GLY A 536 -15.79 13.45 -3.69
N VAL A 537 -15.26 12.68 -2.75
CA VAL A 537 -15.91 12.39 -1.47
C VAL A 537 -15.07 12.98 -0.35
N GLN A 538 -15.58 14.03 0.29
CA GLN A 538 -14.96 14.64 1.46
C GLN A 538 -15.68 14.17 2.72
N ALA A 539 -14.96 13.44 3.58
CA ALA A 539 -15.50 13.02 4.86
C ALA A 539 -15.87 14.23 5.73
N ARG A 540 -17.05 14.18 6.35
CA ARG A 540 -17.59 15.19 7.24
C ARG A 540 -17.70 14.63 8.65
N LEU A 541 -17.50 15.51 9.62
CA LEU A 541 -17.61 15.23 11.04
C LEU A 541 -18.47 16.32 11.66
N SER A 542 -19.52 15.94 12.35
CA SER A 542 -20.36 16.82 13.17
C SER A 542 -20.51 16.25 14.57
N GLU A 543 -20.85 17.08 15.53
CA GLU A 543 -21.14 16.66 16.91
C GLU A 543 -22.56 17.11 17.24
N GLU A 544 -23.43 16.16 17.59
CA GLU A 544 -24.83 16.39 17.95
C GLU A 544 -25.14 15.68 19.27
N ASP A 545 -25.70 16.41 20.23
CA ASP A 545 -25.94 15.95 21.62
C ASP A 545 -24.74 15.29 22.34
N GLY A 546 -23.51 15.54 21.88
CA GLY A 546 -22.26 14.97 22.40
C GLY A 546 -21.86 13.64 21.76
N GLU A 547 -22.61 13.17 20.76
CA GLU A 547 -22.22 12.08 19.88
C GLU A 547 -21.56 12.63 18.61
N LEU A 548 -20.46 12.02 18.20
CA LEU A 548 -19.76 12.40 16.97
C LEU A 548 -20.36 11.63 15.79
N LEU A 549 -20.98 12.34 14.88
CA LEU A 549 -21.54 11.79 13.65
C LEU A 549 -20.52 11.85 12.52
N VAL A 550 -20.43 10.75 11.76
CA VAL A 550 -19.67 10.67 10.51
C VAL A 550 -20.64 10.85 9.34
N GLY A 551 -20.27 11.71 8.40
CA GLY A 551 -20.98 11.89 7.15
C GLY A 551 -20.03 12.11 5.98
N ALA A 552 -20.57 12.45 4.82
CA ALA A 552 -19.79 12.74 3.63
C ALA A 552 -20.41 13.88 2.82
N GLN A 553 -19.57 14.64 2.12
CA GLN A 553 -19.99 15.49 1.02
C GLN A 553 -19.51 14.87 -0.30
N VAL A 554 -20.45 14.57 -1.20
CA VAL A 554 -20.16 14.06 -2.54
C VAL A 554 -20.21 15.21 -3.56
N THR A 555 -19.26 15.24 -4.48
CA THR A 555 -19.22 16.17 -5.60
C THR A 555 -19.03 15.37 -6.88
N GLU A 556 -20.05 15.28 -7.74
CA GLU A 556 -19.88 14.69 -9.08
C GLU A 556 -19.21 15.70 -10.00
N PHE A 557 -18.10 15.29 -10.61
CA PHE A 557 -17.30 16.10 -11.52
C PHE A 557 -17.70 15.82 -12.97
N GLU A 558 -17.98 16.88 -13.75
CA GLU A 558 -18.28 16.73 -15.17
C GLU A 558 -17.02 16.32 -15.95
N LEU A 559 -16.99 15.07 -16.42
CA LEU A 559 -16.08 14.63 -17.49
C LEU A 559 -16.78 14.79 -18.86
N PRO A 560 -16.56 15.90 -19.59
CA PRO A 560 -16.97 16.01 -20.98
C PRO A 560 -16.37 14.89 -21.85
N THR A 561 -17.19 14.40 -22.77
CA THR A 561 -16.76 13.54 -23.89
C THR A 561 -15.85 14.33 -24.84
N GLU A 562 -14.94 13.67 -25.55
CA GLU A 562 -13.99 14.33 -26.45
C GLU A 562 -14.65 15.28 -27.47
N GLU A 563 -15.83 14.94 -27.97
CA GLU A 563 -16.58 15.77 -28.92
C GLU A 563 -17.00 17.11 -28.28
N ARG A 564 -17.39 17.10 -26.99
CA ARG A 564 -17.69 18.31 -26.22
C ARG A 564 -16.43 19.09 -25.89
N ASP A 565 -15.32 18.42 -25.59
CA ASP A 565 -14.04 19.10 -25.31
C ASP A 565 -13.39 19.72 -26.53
N ARG A 566 -13.53 19.09 -27.70
CA ARG A 566 -13.14 19.69 -28.98
C ARG A 566 -14.00 20.92 -29.27
N TYR A 567 -15.32 20.80 -29.10
CA TYR A 567 -16.22 21.95 -29.26
C TYR A 567 -15.95 23.08 -28.25
N ARG A 568 -15.53 22.78 -27.02
CA ARG A 568 -15.09 23.81 -26.05
C ARG A 568 -13.80 24.48 -26.51
N ARG A 569 -12.76 23.71 -26.87
CA ARG A 569 -11.46 24.22 -27.35
C ARG A 569 -11.56 25.06 -28.63
N ASP A 570 -12.43 24.69 -29.55
CA ASP A 570 -12.63 25.43 -30.82
C ASP A 570 -13.41 26.76 -30.63
N ASN A 571 -14.01 26.99 -29.44
CA ASN A 571 -14.81 28.18 -29.13
C ASN A 571 -14.28 29.01 -27.93
N SER A 572 -13.09 28.69 -27.42
CA SER A 572 -12.41 29.37 -26.30
C SER A 572 -11.17 30.15 -26.76
#